data_AF-F2E0A2-F1
#
_entry.id   AF-F2E0A2-F1
#
_cell.length_a   1.000
_cell.length_b   1.000
_cell.length_c   1.000
_cell.angle_alpha   90.00
_cell.angle_beta   90.00
_cell.angle_gamma   90.00
#
_symmetry.space_group_name_H-M   'P 1'
#
loop_
_entity.id
_entity.type
_entity.pdbx_description
1 polymer ?
#
loop_
_entity_poly.entity_id
_entity_poly.type
_entity_poly.pdbx_seq_one_letter_code
_entity_poly.pdbx_strand_id
1 'polypeptide(L)'
;MAAPPSSQVGCSQILIDDDDDVGGSGCDIDVTHVTPKAKGRKKRSCPYSPSPVMVQKIAKDSEERMQFKRIADLWEKRETSRNSATSEMKVDLVRDEIKEMKDMVVNDGGIPGSEVYFHALELFTKKEHRDVFSALKDELPSVRLE
;
A
#
# COMPACT_ATOMS: atom_id res chain seq x y z
N MET A 1 -0.71 -44.89 25.34
CA MET A 1 -1.51 -43.65 25.42
C MET A 1 -0.57 -42.49 25.74
N ALA A 2 -0.38 -41.57 24.81
CA ALA A 2 0.33 -40.31 25.01
C ALA A 2 -0.44 -39.22 24.26
N ALA A 3 -0.79 -38.15 24.95
CA ALA A 3 -1.59 -37.03 24.44
C ALA A 3 -0.75 -36.04 23.62
N PRO A 4 -1.34 -35.31 22.66
CA PRO A 4 -0.63 -34.28 21.90
C PRO A 4 -0.45 -32.98 22.71
N PRO A 5 0.65 -32.22 22.50
CA PRO A 5 0.85 -30.93 23.16
C PRO A 5 -0.10 -29.86 22.60
N SER A 6 -0.81 -29.21 23.52
CA SER A 6 -1.64 -28.03 23.30
C SER A 6 -0.77 -26.83 22.90
N SER A 7 -0.98 -26.28 21.70
CA SER A 7 -0.38 -25.01 21.28
C SER A 7 -1.31 -23.85 21.66
N GLN A 8 -0.95 -23.19 22.76
CA GLN A 8 -1.56 -21.97 23.27
C GLN A 8 -1.28 -20.80 22.31
N VAL A 9 -2.31 -20.22 21.71
CA VAL A 9 -2.21 -18.98 20.93
C VAL A 9 -2.16 -17.82 21.92
N GLY A 10 -0.99 -17.22 22.08
CA GLY A 10 -0.78 -16.02 22.90
C GLY A 10 -1.53 -14.84 22.28
N CYS A 11 -2.60 -14.42 22.92
CA CYS A 11 -3.28 -13.16 22.64
C CYS A 11 -2.48 -12.06 23.34
N SER A 12 -1.65 -11.31 22.61
CA SER A 12 -0.98 -10.13 23.15
C SER A 12 -2.01 -9.01 23.35
N GLN A 13 -2.58 -8.94 24.54
CA GLN A 13 -3.34 -7.79 25.01
C GLN A 13 -2.34 -6.70 25.44
N ILE A 14 -2.41 -5.55 24.79
CA ILE A 14 -1.65 -4.36 25.19
C ILE A 14 -2.45 -3.72 26.32
N LEU A 15 -2.08 -4.01 27.57
CA LEU A 15 -2.57 -3.29 28.74
C LEU A 15 -1.78 -1.98 28.82
N ILE A 16 -2.47 -0.84 28.79
CA ILE A 16 -1.87 0.44 29.14
C ILE A 16 -2.20 0.63 30.62
N ASP A 17 -1.18 0.43 31.46
CA ASP A 17 -1.23 0.75 32.89
C ASP A 17 -1.36 2.27 33.04
N ASP A 18 -2.39 2.69 33.77
CA ASP A 18 -2.75 4.08 34.07
C ASP A 18 -2.52 4.25 35.57
N ASP A 19 -1.29 4.60 35.98
CA ASP A 19 -0.94 4.98 37.36
C ASP A 19 0.46 5.58 37.42
N ASP A 20 0.55 6.91 37.51
CA ASP A 20 1.72 7.61 38.08
C ASP A 20 1.25 8.90 38.77
N ASP A 21 0.80 8.75 40.02
CA ASP A 21 0.65 9.83 40.99
C ASP A 21 1.68 9.64 42.10
N VAL A 22 2.77 10.43 42.10
CA VAL A 22 3.63 10.66 43.27
C VAL A 22 4.11 12.12 43.28
N GLY A 23 3.46 12.92 44.13
CA GLY A 23 4.09 13.43 45.35
C GLY A 23 5.12 14.56 45.26
N GLY A 24 4.64 15.80 45.46
CA GLY A 24 5.09 16.72 46.51
C GLY A 24 6.54 17.23 46.54
N SER A 25 6.72 18.53 46.25
CA SER A 25 7.75 19.34 46.91
C SER A 25 7.22 20.75 47.15
N GLY A 26 7.03 21.09 48.42
CA GLY A 26 6.62 22.41 48.85
C GLY A 26 7.77 23.42 48.80
N CYS A 27 7.42 24.64 48.44
CA CYS A 27 8.07 25.83 48.98
C CYS A 27 6.98 26.88 49.24
N ASP A 28 6.72 27.14 50.52
CA ASP A 28 6.06 28.35 50.96
C ASP A 28 6.89 29.55 50.53
N ILE A 29 6.31 30.48 49.78
CA ILE A 29 6.77 31.88 49.75
C ILE A 29 5.59 32.82 49.52
N ASP A 30 5.24 33.41 50.66
CA ASP A 30 4.76 34.75 50.94
C ASP A 30 3.77 35.46 50.01
N VAL A 31 2.69 35.86 50.65
CA VAL A 31 1.63 36.72 50.17
C VAL A 31 2.21 38.11 49.86
N THR A 32 2.34 38.44 48.58
CA THR A 32 2.21 39.83 48.13
C THR A 32 1.01 39.94 47.22
N HIS A 33 -0.10 40.39 47.79
CA HIS A 33 -1.30 40.78 47.06
C HIS A 33 -1.00 41.98 46.15
N VAL A 34 -0.55 41.73 44.93
CA VAL A 34 -0.55 42.77 43.88
C VAL A 34 -1.90 42.69 43.18
N THR A 35 -2.80 43.58 43.57
CA THR A 35 -4.09 43.78 42.91
C THR A 35 -3.89 44.15 41.43
N PRO A 36 -4.39 43.39 40.44
CA PRO A 36 -4.47 43.89 39.08
C PRO A 36 -5.79 44.65 38.94
N LYS A 37 -5.85 45.89 39.45
CA LYS A 37 -6.76 46.88 38.87
C LYS A 37 -6.02 47.61 37.76
N ALA A 38 -6.08 47.04 36.55
CA ALA A 38 -5.96 47.82 35.35
C ALA A 38 -6.85 47.21 34.27
N LYS A 39 -7.90 47.95 33.87
CA LYS A 39 -8.56 47.72 32.59
C LYS A 39 -7.48 47.81 31.53
N GLY A 40 -7.04 46.66 31.01
CA GLY A 40 -6.02 46.59 29.98
C GLY A 40 -6.44 47.47 28.81
N ARG A 41 -5.69 48.55 28.57
CA ARG A 41 -5.82 49.33 27.33
C ARG A 41 -5.68 48.35 26.18
N LYS A 42 -6.63 48.35 25.23
CA LYS A 42 -6.44 47.69 23.93
C LYS A 42 -5.12 48.21 23.36
N LYS A 43 -4.08 47.37 23.34
CA LYS A 43 -2.85 47.69 22.63
C LYS A 43 -3.25 47.90 21.18
N ARG A 44 -3.00 49.08 20.64
CA ARG A 44 -3.22 49.36 19.22
C ARG A 44 -2.32 48.40 18.45
N SER A 45 -2.87 47.67 17.48
CA SER A 45 -2.09 46.82 16.59
C SER A 45 -0.96 47.65 15.98
N CYS A 46 0.21 47.04 15.81
CA CYS A 46 1.35 47.70 15.18
C CYS A 46 0.92 48.14 13.76
N PRO A 47 1.21 49.37 13.31
CA PRO A 47 0.75 49.84 12.00
C PRO A 47 1.28 48.99 10.83
N TYR A 48 2.33 48.21 11.07
CA TYR A 48 2.95 47.31 10.09
C TYR A 48 2.63 45.83 10.30
N SER A 49 1.85 45.45 11.32
CA SER A 49 1.44 44.04 11.47
C SER A 49 0.34 43.70 10.45
N PRO A 50 0.40 42.53 9.79
CA PRO A 50 -0.65 42.10 8.87
C PRO A 50 -2.03 42.14 9.54
N SER A 51 -3.05 42.58 8.80
CA SER A 51 -4.42 42.55 9.30
C SER A 51 -4.80 41.11 9.69
N PRO A 52 -5.59 40.89 10.76
CA PRO A 52 -6.08 39.57 11.13
C PRO A 52 -6.72 38.80 9.96
N VAL A 53 -7.38 39.53 9.04
CA VAL A 53 -7.97 38.96 7.83
C VAL A 53 -6.89 38.41 6.87
N MET A 54 -5.75 39.10 6.74
CA MET A 54 -4.64 38.61 5.92
C MET A 54 -3.98 37.39 6.55
N VAL A 55 -3.82 37.37 7.88
CA VAL A 55 -3.25 36.22 8.60
C VAL A 55 -4.13 34.97 8.40
N GLN A 56 -5.46 35.12 8.50
CA GLN A 56 -6.39 34.01 8.27
C GLN A 56 -6.36 33.50 6.83
N LYS A 57 -6.26 34.39 5.85
CA LYS A 57 -6.11 34.00 4.43
C LYS A 57 -4.82 33.24 4.19
N ILE A 58 -3.69 33.75 4.69
CA ILE A 58 -2.38 33.08 4.56
C ILE A 58 -2.40 31.69 5.23
N ALA A 59 -3.01 31.58 6.41
CA ALA A 59 -3.15 30.31 7.11
C ALA A 59 -3.98 29.31 6.28
N LYS A 60 -5.14 29.74 5.77
CA LYS A 60 -6.02 28.91 4.94
C LYS A 60 -5.35 28.49 3.61
N ASP A 61 -4.67 29.40 2.94
CA ASP A 61 -3.94 29.10 1.70
C ASP A 61 -2.80 28.10 1.96
N SER A 62 -2.16 28.16 3.12
CA SER A 62 -1.12 27.19 3.51
C SER A 62 -1.70 25.80 3.82
N GLU A 63 -2.85 25.75 4.48
CA GLU A 63 -3.62 24.54 4.75
C GLU A 63 -4.03 23.85 3.44
N GLU A 64 -4.59 24.61 2.50
CA GLU A 64 -5.01 24.11 1.19
C GLU A 64 -3.81 23.56 0.39
N ARG A 65 -2.68 24.28 0.37
CA ARG A 65 -1.44 23.77 -0.26
C ARG A 65 -0.94 22.48 0.40
N MET A 66 -1.02 22.38 1.72
CA MET A 66 -0.65 21.14 2.43
C MET A 66 -1.61 20.00 2.12
N GLN A 67 -2.90 20.26 1.96
CA GLN A 67 -3.88 19.25 1.56
C GLN A 67 -3.60 18.74 0.14
N PHE A 68 -3.34 19.63 -0.81
CA PHE A 68 -2.94 19.23 -2.17
C PHE A 68 -1.65 18.42 -2.16
N LYS A 69 -0.64 18.82 -1.38
CA LYS A 69 0.59 18.04 -1.22
C LYS A 69 0.31 16.64 -0.66
N ARG A 70 -0.50 16.53 0.40
CA ARG A 70 -0.87 15.22 0.97
C ARG A 70 -1.59 14.34 -0.04
N ILE A 71 -2.49 14.90 -0.84
CA ILE A 71 -3.19 14.15 -1.89
C ILE A 71 -2.19 13.69 -2.95
N ALA A 72 -1.31 14.56 -3.44
CA ALA A 72 -0.26 14.22 -4.40
C ALA A 72 0.66 13.11 -3.88
N ASP A 73 1.13 13.23 -2.63
CA ASP A 73 1.96 12.24 -1.96
C ASP A 73 1.25 10.87 -1.85
N LEU A 74 -0.08 10.86 -1.64
CA LEU A 74 -0.88 9.61 -1.62
C LEU A 74 -1.00 8.97 -3.01
N TRP A 75 -1.11 9.77 -4.06
CA TRP A 75 -1.12 9.26 -5.44
C TRP A 75 0.24 8.67 -5.83
N GLU A 76 1.32 9.37 -5.53
CA GLU A 76 2.69 8.91 -5.77
C GLU A 76 3.02 7.64 -4.95
N LYS A 77 2.62 7.61 -3.67
CA LYS A 77 2.75 6.40 -2.83
C LYS A 77 1.92 5.23 -3.34
N ARG A 78 0.72 5.49 -3.88
CA ARG A 78 -0.12 4.44 -4.49
C ARG A 78 0.52 3.90 -5.77
N GLU A 79 1.08 4.77 -6.59
CA GLU A 79 1.74 4.38 -7.84
C GLU A 79 2.99 3.54 -7.56
N THR A 80 3.83 3.97 -6.62
CA THR A 80 5.04 3.24 -6.16
C THR A 80 4.73 1.99 -5.34
N SER A 81 3.58 1.95 -4.65
CA SER A 81 3.11 0.76 -3.92
C SER A 81 2.62 -0.35 -4.86
N ARG A 82 2.03 -0.02 -6.03
CA ARG A 82 1.58 -1.01 -7.03
C ARG A 82 2.73 -1.77 -7.69
N ASN A 83 3.96 -1.28 -7.56
CA ASN A 83 5.20 -1.88 -8.06
C ASN A 83 6.26 -2.02 -6.95
N SER A 84 5.81 -2.03 -5.68
CA SER A 84 6.67 -2.28 -4.53
C SER A 84 7.20 -3.72 -4.55
N ALA A 85 8.47 -3.89 -4.19
CA ALA A 85 9.21 -5.16 -4.16
C ALA A 85 8.65 -6.22 -3.18
N THR A 86 7.61 -5.91 -2.40
CA THR A 86 6.87 -6.88 -1.56
C THR A 86 5.49 -7.24 -2.11
N SER A 87 5.03 -6.58 -3.18
CA SER A 87 3.99 -7.16 -4.02
C SER A 87 4.64 -8.36 -4.67
N GLU A 88 4.34 -9.57 -4.18
CA GLU A 88 4.51 -10.77 -5.00
C GLU A 88 3.91 -10.42 -6.37
N MET A 89 4.76 -10.18 -7.37
CA MET A 89 4.34 -10.30 -8.75
C MET A 89 3.87 -11.74 -8.79
N LYS A 90 2.56 -11.95 -8.63
CA LYS A 90 1.95 -13.25 -8.79
C LYS A 90 2.28 -13.63 -10.21
N VAL A 91 3.36 -14.39 -10.37
CA VAL A 91 3.78 -14.95 -11.63
C VAL A 91 2.55 -15.69 -12.10
N ASP A 92 1.98 -15.19 -13.19
CA ASP A 92 0.78 -15.75 -13.78
C ASP A 92 1.22 -17.03 -14.46
N LEU A 93 1.30 -18.12 -13.68
CA LEU A 93 1.82 -19.41 -14.12
C LEU A 93 1.10 -19.90 -15.38
N VAL A 94 -0.19 -19.55 -15.53
CA VAL A 94 -1.00 -19.87 -16.70
C VAL A 94 -0.53 -19.09 -17.93
N ARG A 95 -0.12 -17.83 -17.77
CA ARG A 95 0.41 -17.01 -18.86
C ARG A 95 1.76 -17.54 -19.36
N ASP A 96 2.62 -17.97 -18.45
CA ASP A 96 3.91 -18.57 -18.81
C ASP A 96 3.71 -19.93 -19.49
N GLU A 97 2.78 -20.74 -18.99
CA GLU A 97 2.37 -22.00 -19.61
C GLU A 97 1.84 -21.80 -21.04
N ILE A 98 0.91 -20.85 -21.24
CA ILE A 98 0.36 -20.52 -22.56
C ILE A 98 1.46 -20.01 -23.51
N LYS A 99 2.42 -19.23 -23.00
CA LYS A 99 3.56 -18.77 -23.79
C LYS A 99 4.40 -19.95 -24.28
N GLU A 100 4.72 -20.90 -23.40
CA GLU A 100 5.47 -22.10 -23.75
C GLU A 100 4.73 -22.95 -24.80
N MET A 101 3.43 -23.19 -24.63
CA MET A 101 2.64 -23.95 -25.61
C MET A 101 2.52 -23.23 -26.95
N LYS A 102 2.44 -21.89 -26.96
CA LYS A 102 2.49 -21.11 -28.19
C LYS A 102 3.83 -21.30 -28.91
N ASP A 103 4.93 -21.26 -28.20
CA ASP A 103 6.26 -21.47 -28.79
C ASP A 103 6.37 -22.89 -29.37
N MET A 104 5.78 -23.88 -28.69
CA MET A 104 5.67 -25.25 -29.19
C MET A 104 4.89 -25.35 -30.52
N VAL A 105 3.73 -24.68 -30.62
CA VAL A 105 2.95 -24.63 -31.88
C VAL A 105 3.75 -24.03 -33.02
N VAL A 106 4.55 -22.99 -32.76
CA VAL A 106 5.41 -22.37 -33.77
C VAL A 106 6.54 -23.33 -34.18
N ASN A 107 7.15 -24.03 -33.22
CA ASN A 107 8.20 -25.02 -33.48
C ASN A 107 7.69 -26.21 -34.30
N ASP A 108 6.41 -26.55 -34.15
CA ASP A 108 5.73 -27.59 -34.92
C ASP A 108 5.26 -27.10 -36.30
N GLY A 109 5.70 -25.92 -36.73
CA GLY A 109 5.41 -25.35 -38.05
C GLY A 109 4.13 -24.50 -38.11
N GLY A 110 3.50 -24.22 -36.98
CA GLY A 110 2.36 -23.31 -36.90
C GLY A 110 2.74 -21.88 -37.30
N ILE A 111 2.24 -21.42 -38.44
CA ILE A 111 2.53 -20.07 -38.96
C ILE A 111 1.66 -19.05 -38.20
N PRO A 112 2.26 -18.05 -37.51
CA PRO A 112 1.49 -17.01 -36.85
C PRO A 112 0.55 -16.29 -37.81
N GLY A 113 -0.73 -16.18 -37.43
CA GLY A 113 -1.77 -15.57 -38.26
C GLY A 113 -2.44 -16.51 -39.26
N SER A 114 -2.00 -17.78 -39.35
CA SER A 114 -2.78 -18.82 -40.04
C SER A 114 -4.00 -19.25 -39.23
N GLU A 115 -5.01 -19.78 -39.91
CA GLU A 115 -6.21 -20.36 -39.27
C GLU A 115 -5.84 -21.46 -38.26
N VAL A 116 -4.88 -22.32 -38.62
CA VAL A 116 -4.39 -23.42 -37.76
C VAL A 116 -3.77 -22.88 -36.48
N TYR A 117 -2.94 -21.84 -36.58
CA TYR A 117 -2.34 -21.18 -35.43
C TYR A 117 -3.42 -20.52 -34.55
N PHE A 118 -4.41 -19.87 -35.14
CA PHE A 118 -5.52 -19.27 -34.39
C PHE A 118 -6.33 -20.32 -33.64
N HIS A 119 -6.66 -21.44 -34.29
CA HIS A 119 -7.40 -22.53 -33.66
C HIS A 119 -6.61 -23.18 -32.51
N ALA A 120 -5.29 -23.36 -32.67
CA ALA A 120 -4.44 -23.81 -31.57
C ALA A 120 -4.47 -22.85 -30.37
N LEU A 121 -4.42 -21.53 -30.60
CA LEU A 121 -4.54 -20.55 -29.52
C LEU A 121 -5.92 -20.56 -28.86
N GLU A 122 -6.98 -20.80 -29.61
CA GLU A 122 -8.33 -20.94 -29.07
C GLU A 122 -8.42 -22.12 -28.07
N LEU A 123 -7.75 -23.24 -28.37
CA LEU A 123 -7.69 -24.38 -27.46
C LEU A 123 -7.04 -24.04 -26.11
N PHE A 124 -6.04 -23.15 -26.08
CA PHE A 124 -5.37 -22.75 -24.83
C PHE A 124 -6.28 -22.03 -23.83
N THR A 125 -7.46 -21.57 -24.25
CA THR A 125 -8.44 -20.94 -23.34
C THR A 125 -8.94 -21.90 -22.26
N LYS A 126 -9.03 -23.20 -22.55
CA LYS A 126 -9.51 -24.22 -21.60
C LYS A 126 -8.35 -25.03 -21.02
N LYS A 127 -8.40 -25.27 -19.71
CA LYS A 127 -7.37 -26.03 -19.00
C LYS A 127 -7.22 -27.46 -19.53
N GLU A 128 -8.33 -28.13 -19.80
CA GLU A 128 -8.33 -29.52 -20.31
C GLU A 128 -7.49 -29.69 -21.57
N HIS A 129 -7.53 -28.71 -22.48
CA HIS A 129 -6.72 -28.73 -23.68
C HIS A 129 -5.25 -28.43 -23.37
N ARG A 130 -4.98 -27.45 -22.49
CA ARG A 130 -3.61 -27.17 -22.04
C ARG A 130 -2.94 -28.37 -21.38
N ASP A 131 -3.69 -29.15 -20.61
CA ASP A 131 -3.20 -30.38 -19.97
C ASP A 131 -2.79 -31.43 -21.04
N VAL A 132 -3.56 -31.54 -22.15
CA VAL A 132 -3.21 -32.40 -23.28
C VAL A 132 -1.93 -31.93 -23.98
N PHE A 133 -1.81 -30.63 -24.28
CA PHE A 133 -0.59 -30.07 -24.86
C PHE A 133 0.62 -30.22 -23.93
N SER A 134 0.42 -30.15 -22.62
CA SER A 134 1.49 -30.33 -21.64
C SER A 134 2.06 -31.75 -21.64
N ALA A 135 1.24 -32.77 -21.91
CA ALA A 135 1.72 -34.15 -22.06
C ALA A 135 2.66 -34.33 -23.27
N LEU A 136 2.59 -33.43 -24.25
CA LEU A 136 3.37 -33.48 -25.48
C LEU A 136 4.67 -32.66 -25.41
N LYS A 137 4.91 -31.91 -24.32
CA LYS A 137 6.07 -31.02 -24.17
C LYS A 137 7.42 -31.76 -24.22
N ASP A 138 7.45 -32.99 -23.70
CA ASP A 138 8.66 -33.80 -23.65
C ASP A 138 8.98 -34.49 -24.98
N GLU A 139 8.06 -34.46 -25.94
CA GLU A 139 8.23 -35.07 -27.25
C GLU A 139 8.95 -34.12 -28.21
N LEU A 140 9.73 -34.66 -29.14
CA LEU A 140 10.37 -33.85 -30.18
C LEU A 140 9.31 -33.41 -31.22
N PRO A 141 9.47 -32.21 -31.83
CA PRO A 141 8.57 -31.72 -32.88
C PRO A 141 8.34 -32.73 -34.01
N SER A 142 9.38 -33.49 -34.38
CA SER A 142 9.32 -34.52 -35.42
C SER A 142 8.43 -35.71 -35.07
N VAL A 143 8.23 -36.02 -33.79
CA VAL A 143 7.40 -37.15 -33.32
C VAL A 143 5.94 -36.71 -33.17
N ARG A 144 5.70 -35.46 -32.77
CA ARG A 144 4.35 -34.90 -32.59
C ARG A 144 3.58 -34.69 -33.90
N LEU A 145 4.31 -34.62 -35.01
CA LEU A 145 3.79 -34.35 -36.35
C LEU A 145 3.74 -35.58 -37.26
N GLU A 146 4.21 -36.75 -36.80
CA GLU A 146 4.01 -38.04 -37.48
C GLU A 146 2.60 -38.59 -37.26
#